data_AF-A0A7K1CUG1-F1
#
_entry.id   AF-A0A7K1CUG1-F1
#
_cell.length_a   1.000
_cell.length_b   1.000
_cell.length_c   1.000
_cell.angle_alpha   90.00
_cell.angle_beta   90.00
_cell.angle_gamma   90.00
#
_symmetry.space_group_name_H-M   'P 1'
#
loop_
_entity.id
_entity.type
_entity.pdbx_description
1 polymer ?
#
loop_
_entity_poly.entity_id
_entity_poly.type
_entity_poly.pdbx_seq_one_letter_code
_entity_poly.pdbx_strand_id
1 'polypeptide(L)'
;MRKYGYILILILIFAILQPTLLFSLGISVYVPDVVAVIVAAQAFTRSYRLGASVAVIAGLLVDLLAPNEGLLGVSSLAYLVVAVVIHKYVRAPHDSPWKPVLAAAAAPALTVMIRAVVLLLTNQPAAFTQLPVYLGSQLISGLVFAAFLVPIIDLLDRPLYRDSLPLRVSA
;
A
#
# COMPACT_ATOMS: atom_id res chain seq x y z
N MET A 1 18.91 9.54 -1.31
CA MET A 1 17.51 9.99 -1.47
C MET A 1 17.05 10.07 -2.93
N ARG A 2 17.85 10.63 -3.87
CA ARG A 2 17.49 10.75 -5.31
C ARG A 2 17.02 9.47 -6.00
N LYS A 3 17.59 8.32 -5.61
CA LYS A 3 17.30 6.98 -6.16
C LYS A 3 15.87 6.45 -5.92
N TYR A 4 15.11 7.04 -4.99
CA TYR A 4 13.80 6.50 -4.57
C TYR A 4 12.63 7.49 -4.71
N GLY A 5 12.87 8.65 -5.33
CA GLY A 5 11.84 9.66 -5.51
C GLY A 5 10.63 9.17 -6.33
N TYR A 6 10.83 8.19 -7.20
CA TYR A 6 9.76 7.62 -8.02
C TYR A 6 8.63 6.99 -7.19
N ILE A 7 8.92 6.47 -5.98
CA ILE A 7 7.91 5.88 -5.09
C ILE A 7 6.95 6.96 -4.59
N LEU A 8 7.50 8.09 -4.15
CA LEU A 8 6.70 9.24 -3.71
C LEU A 8 5.89 9.82 -4.87
N ILE A 9 6.45 9.83 -6.08
CA ILE A 9 5.72 10.24 -7.29
C ILE A 9 4.58 9.28 -7.59
N LEU A 10 4.80 7.96 -7.54
CA LEU A 10 3.75 6.96 -7.72
C LEU A 10 2.64 7.13 -6.67
N ILE A 11 3.01 7.26 -5.40
CA ILE A 11 2.07 7.51 -4.30
C ILE A 11 1.26 8.78 -4.58
N LEU A 12 1.92 9.88 -4.97
CA LEU A 12 1.25 11.14 -5.27
C LEU A 12 0.27 11.01 -6.43
N ILE A 13 0.69 10.38 -7.53
CA ILE A 13 -0.16 10.14 -8.71
C ILE A 13 -1.40 9.34 -8.30
N PHE A 14 -1.23 8.22 -7.59
CA PHE A 14 -2.36 7.38 -7.20
C PHE A 14 -3.23 8.05 -6.13
N ALA A 15 -2.65 8.76 -5.17
CA ALA A 15 -3.40 9.50 -4.16
C ALA A 15 -4.26 10.62 -4.76
N ILE A 16 -3.87 11.20 -5.89
CA ILE A 16 -4.68 12.19 -6.62
C ILE A 16 -5.70 11.49 -7.52
N LEU A 17 -5.26 10.50 -8.30
CA LEU A 17 -6.09 9.84 -9.31
C LEU A 17 -7.21 8.99 -8.70
N GLN A 18 -6.96 8.38 -7.55
CA GLN A 18 -7.93 7.53 -6.87
C GLN A 18 -9.21 8.33 -6.54
N PRO A 19 -9.21 9.37 -5.69
CA PRO A 19 -10.43 10.11 -5.41
C PRO A 19 -11.01 10.80 -6.66
N THR A 20 -10.20 11.26 -7.62
CA THR A 20 -10.69 12.02 -8.79
C THR A 20 -11.32 11.17 -9.89
N LEU A 21 -10.65 10.12 -10.38
CA LEU A 21 -11.18 9.28 -11.45
C LEU A 21 -12.41 8.50 -10.99
N LEU A 22 -12.44 8.10 -9.71
CA LEU A 22 -13.42 7.14 -9.22
C LEU A 22 -14.72 7.79 -8.77
N PHE A 23 -14.65 9.00 -8.21
CA PHE A 23 -15.86 9.81 -7.99
C PHE A 23 -16.58 10.08 -9.32
N SER A 24 -15.84 10.28 -10.41
CA SER A 24 -16.43 10.54 -11.73
C SER A 24 -17.16 9.34 -12.34
N LEU A 25 -16.79 8.12 -11.94
CA LEU A 25 -17.36 6.88 -12.47
C LEU A 25 -18.51 6.33 -11.62
N GLY A 26 -18.76 6.86 -10.42
CA GLY A 26 -19.82 6.37 -9.52
C GLY A 26 -19.56 4.99 -8.91
N ILE A 27 -18.35 4.46 -9.07
CA ILE A 27 -17.94 3.11 -8.63
C ILE A 27 -17.01 3.27 -7.42
N SER A 28 -17.50 3.78 -6.29
CA SER A 28 -16.67 4.01 -5.10
C SER A 28 -16.37 2.73 -4.32
N VAL A 29 -17.26 1.74 -4.38
CA VAL A 29 -17.18 0.51 -3.55
C VAL A 29 -16.09 -0.46 -4.01
N TYR A 30 -15.72 -0.45 -5.30
CA TYR A 30 -14.89 -1.51 -5.89
C TYR A 30 -13.42 -1.18 -6.05
N VAL A 31 -13.00 -0.01 -5.56
CA VAL A 31 -11.66 0.48 -5.85
C VAL A 31 -10.75 0.16 -4.67
N PRO A 32 -9.64 -0.54 -4.92
CA PRO A 32 -8.71 -0.87 -3.87
C PRO A 32 -7.94 0.37 -3.43
N ASP A 33 -7.53 0.38 -2.17
CA ASP A 33 -6.48 1.28 -1.69
C ASP A 33 -5.16 0.97 -2.42
N VAL A 34 -4.94 1.62 -3.57
CA VAL A 34 -3.76 1.40 -4.42
C VAL A 34 -2.49 1.85 -3.70
N VAL A 35 -2.58 2.88 -2.86
CA VAL A 35 -1.46 3.34 -2.04
C VAL A 35 -1.05 2.26 -1.03
N ALA A 36 -2.01 1.57 -0.42
CA ALA A 36 -1.74 0.41 0.44
C ALA A 36 -0.99 -0.71 -0.31
N VAL A 37 -1.37 -0.99 -1.56
CA VAL A 37 -0.68 -1.99 -2.41
C VAL A 37 0.78 -1.58 -2.65
N ILE A 38 1.04 -0.31 -2.96
CA ILE A 38 2.40 0.20 -3.20
C ILE A 38 3.23 0.12 -1.91
N VAL A 39 2.66 0.56 -0.77
CA VAL A 39 3.34 0.49 0.54
C VAL A 39 3.68 -0.95 0.89
N ALA A 40 2.74 -1.86 0.70
CA ALA A 40 2.92 -3.29 0.93
C ALA A 40 4.03 -3.89 0.07
N ALA A 41 4.03 -3.60 -1.23
CA ALA A 41 5.07 -4.04 -2.15
C ALA A 41 6.45 -3.56 -1.69
N GLN A 42 6.57 -2.29 -1.30
CA GLN A 42 7.82 -1.69 -0.81
C GLN A 42 8.27 -2.26 0.54
N ALA A 43 7.35 -2.51 1.47
CA ALA A 43 7.65 -3.09 2.77
C ALA A 43 8.16 -4.54 2.64
N PHE A 44 7.71 -5.25 1.60
CA PHE A 44 8.16 -6.60 1.28
C PHE A 44 9.53 -6.62 0.58
N THR A 45 9.77 -5.73 -0.38
CA THR A 45 11.01 -5.74 -1.18
C THR A 45 12.19 -5.08 -0.48
N ARG A 46 11.95 -4.21 0.50
CA ARG A 46 12.99 -3.37 1.12
C ARG A 46 13.09 -3.53 2.63
N SER A 47 14.01 -2.79 3.23
CA SER A 47 14.19 -2.76 4.67
C SER A 47 12.95 -2.20 5.38
N TYR A 48 12.65 -2.78 6.54
CA TYR A 48 11.56 -2.34 7.43
C TYR A 48 11.51 -0.81 7.61
N ARG A 49 12.68 -0.18 7.85
CA ARG A 49 12.79 1.26 8.11
C ARG A 49 12.35 2.10 6.91
N LEU A 50 12.69 1.68 5.69
CA LEU A 50 12.26 2.37 4.46
C LEU A 50 10.77 2.14 4.20
N GLY A 51 10.28 0.91 4.33
CA GLY A 51 8.85 0.62 4.17
C GLY A 51 7.97 1.41 5.15
N ALA A 52 8.36 1.46 6.42
CA ALA A 52 7.64 2.18 7.46
C ALA A 52 7.64 3.71 7.24
N SER A 53 8.79 4.30 6.86
CA SER A 53 8.86 5.73 6.57
C SER A 53 8.04 6.12 5.35
N VAL A 54 8.09 5.32 4.27
CA VAL A 54 7.24 5.50 3.09
C VAL A 54 5.76 5.40 3.47
N ALA A 55 5.38 4.43 4.29
CA ALA A 55 4.00 4.24 4.74
C ALA A 55 3.45 5.47 5.48
N VAL A 56 4.22 6.02 6.43
CA VAL A 56 3.80 7.20 7.19
C VAL A 56 3.68 8.42 6.28
N ILE A 57 4.66 8.67 5.41
CA ILE A 57 4.61 9.81 4.48
C ILE A 57 3.44 9.66 3.50
N ALA A 58 3.21 8.45 2.98
CA ALA A 58 2.11 8.16 2.07
C ALA A 58 0.76 8.44 2.72
N GLY A 59 0.59 8.00 3.97
CA GLY A 59 -0.66 8.21 4.70
C GLY A 59 -0.93 9.68 4.98
N LEU A 60 0.09 10.44 5.37
CA LEU A 60 -0.05 11.88 5.56
C LEU A 60 -0.43 12.57 4.25
N LEU A 61 0.18 12.18 3.12
CA LEU A 61 -0.18 12.73 1.82
C LEU A 61 -1.62 12.39 1.44
N VAL A 62 -2.06 11.15 1.64
CA VAL A 62 -3.46 10.73 1.37
C VAL A 62 -4.44 11.53 2.22
N ASP A 63 -4.18 11.65 3.53
CA ASP A 63 -5.05 12.41 4.44
C ASP A 63 -5.12 13.90 4.07
N LEU A 64 -4.02 14.49 3.56
CA LEU A 64 -3.98 15.88 3.11
C LEU A 64 -4.69 16.11 1.77
N LEU A 65 -4.68 15.12 0.88
CA LEU A 65 -5.28 15.20 -0.45
C LEU A 65 -6.78 14.88 -0.44
N ALA A 66 -7.24 14.05 0.50
CA ALA A 66 -8.64 13.67 0.68
C ALA A 66 -9.14 13.95 2.12
N PRO A 67 -9.13 15.21 2.58
CA PRO A 67 -9.43 15.56 3.97
C PRO A 67 -10.88 15.27 4.40
N ASN A 68 -11.78 15.05 3.44
CA ASN A 68 -13.19 14.78 3.72
C ASN A 68 -13.45 13.32 4.19
N GLU A 69 -12.46 12.42 4.12
CA GLU A 69 -12.66 10.99 4.42
C GLU A 69 -12.30 10.57 5.87
N GLY A 70 -11.81 11.48 6.72
CA GLY A 70 -11.58 11.15 8.13
C GLY A 70 -10.59 12.02 8.89
N LEU A 71 -10.16 11.50 10.05
CA LEU A 71 -9.17 12.15 10.92
C LEU A 71 -7.78 12.09 10.30
N LEU A 72 -7.04 13.19 10.38
CA LEU A 72 -5.66 13.27 9.91
C LEU A 72 -4.78 12.28 10.69
N GLY A 73 -3.99 11.49 9.97
CA GLY A 73 -3.09 10.48 10.52
C GLY A 73 -3.65 9.05 10.53
N VAL A 74 -4.94 8.86 10.22
CA VAL A 74 -5.54 7.51 10.18
C VAL A 74 -4.95 6.68 9.04
N SER A 75 -4.78 7.27 7.85
CA SER A 75 -4.15 6.55 6.73
C SER A 75 -2.69 6.24 7.04
N SER A 76 -2.00 7.14 7.74
CA SER A 76 -0.60 6.93 8.17
C SER A 76 -0.47 5.74 9.10
N LEU A 77 -1.38 5.64 10.08
CA LEU A 77 -1.43 4.51 11.01
C LEU A 77 -1.77 3.21 10.27
N ALA A 78 -2.77 3.25 9.37
CA ALA A 78 -3.18 2.09 8.60
C ALA A 78 -2.04 1.54 7.73
N TYR A 79 -1.37 2.40 6.97
CA TYR A 79 -0.24 2.00 6.13
C TYR A 79 0.97 1.55 6.94
N LEU A 80 1.23 2.16 8.09
CA LEU A 80 2.31 1.72 8.98
C LEU A 80 2.06 0.29 9.47
N VAL A 81 0.83 -0.01 9.92
CA VAL A 81 0.47 -1.37 10.35
C VAL A 81 0.58 -2.35 9.18
N VAL A 82 0.13 -1.98 7.98
CA VAL A 82 0.31 -2.79 6.77
C VAL A 82 1.79 -3.10 6.54
N ALA A 83 2.66 -2.10 6.57
CA ALA A 83 4.09 -2.28 6.35
C ALA A 83 4.72 -3.20 7.42
N VAL A 84 4.33 -3.03 8.69
CA VAL A 84 4.80 -3.86 9.81
C VAL A 84 4.34 -5.30 9.67
N VAL A 85 3.04 -5.51 9.40
CA VAL A 85 2.44 -6.84 9.27
C VAL A 85 3.07 -7.59 8.11
N ILE A 86 3.19 -6.95 6.94
CA ILE A 86 3.76 -7.58 5.76
C ILE A 86 5.22 -7.93 5.98
N HIS A 87 6.02 -7.01 6.51
CA HIS A 87 7.43 -7.26 6.79
C HIS A 87 7.64 -8.38 7.82
N LYS A 88 6.80 -8.44 8.87
CA LYS A 88 6.93 -9.41 9.96
C LYS A 88 6.46 -10.82 9.57
N TYR A 89 5.34 -10.92 8.86
CA TYR A 89 4.66 -12.19 8.62
C TYR A 89 4.92 -12.77 7.23
N VAL A 90 5.30 -11.94 6.25
CA VAL A 90 5.60 -12.40 4.89
C VAL A 90 7.13 -12.43 4.74
N ARG A 91 7.73 -13.58 5.06
CA ARG A 91 9.20 -13.76 4.99
C ARG A 91 9.75 -13.62 3.56
N ALA A 92 11.01 -13.20 3.50
CA ALA A 92 11.75 -12.87 2.28
C ALA A 92 11.70 -13.95 1.17
N PRO A 93 11.81 -13.53 -0.11
CA PRO A 93 11.50 -14.35 -1.26
C PRO A 93 12.74 -15.15 -1.67
N HIS A 94 12.79 -16.44 -1.34
CA HIS A 94 13.64 -17.35 -2.11
C HIS A 94 12.78 -18.38 -2.89
N ASP A 95 11.51 -18.59 -2.50
CA ASP A 95 10.77 -19.76 -2.98
C ASP A 95 9.56 -19.47 -3.89
N SER A 96 9.04 -18.24 -3.99
CA SER A 96 7.84 -18.00 -4.83
C SER A 96 7.62 -16.54 -5.26
N PRO A 97 7.36 -16.27 -6.55
CA PRO A 97 7.03 -14.94 -7.06
C PRO A 97 5.62 -14.46 -6.66
N TRP A 98 4.75 -15.34 -6.17
CA TRP A 98 3.36 -15.01 -5.82
C TRP A 98 3.19 -14.45 -4.41
N LYS A 99 4.13 -14.74 -3.50
CA LYS A 99 4.10 -14.23 -2.11
C LYS A 99 3.99 -12.69 -2.02
N PRO A 100 4.81 -11.88 -2.73
CA PRO A 100 4.66 -10.42 -2.69
C PRO A 100 3.32 -9.94 -3.24
N VAL A 101 2.80 -10.59 -4.29
CA VAL A 101 1.52 -10.23 -4.91
C VAL A 101 0.38 -10.48 -3.93
N LEU A 102 0.34 -11.65 -3.30
CA LEU A 102 -0.70 -11.99 -2.32
C LEU A 102 -0.62 -11.10 -1.06
N ALA A 103 0.59 -10.79 -0.60
CA ALA A 103 0.79 -9.87 0.52
C ALA A 103 0.29 -8.46 0.21
N ALA A 104 0.61 -7.94 -0.98
CA ALA A 104 0.15 -6.64 -1.42
C ALA A 104 -1.36 -6.61 -1.71
N ALA A 105 -1.94 -7.72 -2.17
CA ALA A 105 -3.38 -7.87 -2.38
C ALA A 105 -4.20 -7.81 -1.07
N ALA A 106 -3.62 -8.27 0.04
CA ALA A 106 -4.26 -8.23 1.36
C ALA A 106 -4.21 -6.85 2.02
N ALA A 107 -3.30 -5.97 1.56
CA ALA A 107 -3.07 -4.67 2.19
C ALA A 107 -4.30 -3.75 2.19
N PRO A 108 -5.07 -3.59 1.09
CA PRO A 108 -6.25 -2.75 1.09
C PRO A 108 -7.32 -3.24 2.09
N ALA A 109 -7.56 -4.55 2.16
CA ALA A 109 -8.48 -5.12 3.14
C ALA A 109 -8.04 -4.83 4.59
N LEU A 110 -6.74 -4.95 4.87
CA LEU A 110 -6.17 -4.62 6.18
C LEU A 110 -6.39 -3.13 6.53
N THR A 111 -6.22 -2.22 5.57
CA THR A 111 -6.49 -0.80 5.80
C THR A 111 -7.96 -0.52 6.13
N VAL A 112 -8.90 -1.20 5.45
CA VAL A 112 -10.33 -1.09 5.77
C VAL A 112 -10.63 -1.58 7.18
N MET A 113 -10.03 -2.70 7.60
CA MET A 113 -10.21 -3.17 8.98
C MET A 113 -9.69 -2.16 10.01
N ILE A 114 -8.51 -1.57 9.77
CA ILE A 114 -7.92 -0.59 10.69
C ILE A 114 -8.80 0.66 10.78
N ARG A 115 -9.28 1.16 9.63
CA ARG A 115 -10.23 2.29 9.59
C ARG A 115 -11.52 1.95 10.34
N ALA A 116 -12.07 0.75 10.17
CA ALA A 116 -13.26 0.31 10.88
C ALA A 116 -13.04 0.27 12.41
N VAL A 117 -11.88 -0.18 12.87
CA VAL A 117 -11.51 -0.14 14.30
C VAL A 117 -11.41 1.30 14.80
N VAL A 118 -10.80 2.21 14.03
CA VAL A 118 -10.72 3.64 14.41
C VAL A 118 -12.11 4.27 14.49
N LEU A 119 -13.01 3.97 13.54
CA LEU A 119 -14.39 4.46 13.56
C LEU A 119 -15.14 3.95 14.80
N LEU A 120 -14.95 2.68 15.18
CA LEU A 120 -15.50 2.11 16.40
C LEU A 120 -14.98 2.84 17.66
N LEU A 121 -13.68 3.09 17.74
CA LEU A 121 -13.06 3.78 18.88
C LEU A 121 -13.45 5.26 18.99
N THR A 122 -13.82 5.88 17.88
CA THR A 122 -14.21 7.31 17.81
C THR A 122 -15.72 7.51 17.86
N ASN A 123 -16.51 6.45 18.06
CA ASN A 123 -17.98 6.47 18.07
C ASN A 123 -18.59 7.13 16.83
N GLN A 124 -17.94 6.99 15.67
CA GLN A 124 -18.45 7.48 14.40
C GLN A 124 -19.41 6.45 13.78
N PRO A 125 -20.49 6.88 13.10
CA PRO A 125 -21.40 5.97 12.44
C PRO A 125 -20.67 5.21 11.32
N ALA A 126 -20.66 3.89 11.41
CA ALA A 126 -20.05 3.01 10.41
C ALA A 126 -21.06 1.95 9.95
N ALA A 127 -21.12 1.72 8.64
CA ALA A 127 -21.97 0.69 8.04
C ALA A 127 -21.32 -0.70 8.19
N PHE A 128 -21.21 -1.21 9.42
CA PHE A 128 -20.60 -2.52 9.71
C PHE A 128 -21.27 -3.68 8.98
N THR A 129 -22.54 -3.54 8.61
CA THR A 129 -23.28 -4.51 7.78
C THR A 129 -22.70 -4.66 6.38
N GLN A 130 -22.07 -3.61 5.84
CA GLN A 130 -21.43 -3.61 4.52
C GLN A 130 -19.94 -3.97 4.58
N LEU A 131 -19.35 -4.07 5.78
CA LEU A 131 -17.94 -4.39 5.99
C LEU A 131 -17.50 -5.67 5.24
N PRO A 132 -18.24 -6.80 5.26
CA PRO A 132 -17.82 -7.99 4.54
C PRO A 132 -17.75 -7.78 3.03
N VAL A 133 -18.69 -7.00 2.47
CA VAL A 133 -18.72 -6.65 1.05
C VAL A 133 -17.52 -5.78 0.71
N TYR A 134 -17.23 -4.77 1.54
CA TYR A 134 -16.03 -3.94 1.37
C TYR A 134 -14.75 -4.77 1.43
N LEU A 135 -14.57 -5.61 2.45
CA LEU A 135 -13.39 -6.47 2.55
C LEU A 135 -13.25 -7.40 1.33
N GLY A 136 -14.34 -8.03 0.89
CA GLY A 136 -14.33 -8.87 -0.31
C GLY A 136 -13.93 -8.09 -1.56
N SER A 137 -14.51 -6.91 -1.77
CA SER A 137 -14.17 -6.05 -2.92
C SER A 137 -12.71 -5.59 -2.90
N GLN A 138 -12.17 -5.26 -1.72
CA GLN A 138 -10.78 -4.81 -1.53
C GLN A 138 -9.78 -5.94 -1.78
N LEU A 139 -10.11 -7.19 -1.42
CA LEU A 139 -9.27 -8.34 -1.73
C LEU A 139 -9.24 -8.64 -3.23
N ILE A 140 -10.40 -8.66 -3.89
CA ILE A 140 -10.49 -8.95 -5.32
C ILE A 140 -9.78 -7.87 -6.12
N SER A 141 -10.11 -6.62 -5.87
CA SER A 141 -9.53 -5.50 -6.59
C SER A 141 -8.05 -5.29 -6.22
N GLY A 142 -7.70 -5.46 -4.94
CA GLY A 142 -6.32 -5.44 -4.46
C GLY A 142 -5.46 -6.49 -5.15
N LEU A 143 -6.00 -7.70 -5.40
CA LEU A 143 -5.31 -8.74 -6.15
C LEU A 143 -5.04 -8.34 -7.60
N VAL A 144 -6.04 -7.76 -8.28
CA VAL A 144 -5.88 -7.26 -9.66
C VAL A 144 -4.78 -6.22 -9.71
N PHE A 145 -4.84 -5.19 -8.87
CA PHE A 145 -3.83 -4.13 -8.85
C PHE A 145 -2.45 -4.62 -8.40
N ALA A 146 -2.38 -5.50 -7.41
CA ALA A 146 -1.12 -6.09 -6.97
C ALA A 146 -0.45 -6.91 -8.09
N ALA A 147 -1.22 -7.65 -8.89
CA ALA A 147 -0.69 -8.43 -10.00
C ALA A 147 0.00 -7.57 -11.06
N PHE A 148 -0.42 -6.31 -11.25
CA PHE A 148 0.23 -5.37 -12.17
C PHE A 148 1.32 -4.52 -11.49
N LEU A 149 1.02 -3.95 -10.32
CA LEU A 149 1.90 -2.99 -9.67
C LEU A 149 3.14 -3.63 -9.06
N VAL A 150 3.03 -4.83 -8.48
CA VAL A 150 4.19 -5.50 -7.88
C VAL A 150 5.28 -5.79 -8.92
N PRO A 151 4.98 -6.39 -10.10
CA PRO A 151 5.97 -6.56 -11.15
C PRO A 151 6.54 -5.25 -11.69
N ILE A 152 5.71 -4.20 -11.84
CA ILE A 152 6.19 -2.88 -12.30
C ILE A 152 7.18 -2.29 -11.30
N ILE A 153 6.85 -2.35 -10.00
CA ILE A 153 7.73 -1.87 -8.93
C ILE A 153 9.04 -2.66 -8.91
N ASP A 154 8.97 -4.00 -9.04
CA ASP A 154 10.16 -4.84 -9.14
C ASP A 154 11.03 -4.46 -10.36
N LEU A 155 10.40 -4.26 -11.53
CA LEU A 155 11.09 -3.84 -12.75
C LEU A 155 11.81 -2.50 -12.57
N LEU A 156 11.16 -1.53 -11.91
CA LEU A 156 11.74 -0.21 -11.61
C LEU A 156 12.87 -0.30 -10.57
N ASP A 157 12.82 -1.28 -9.66
CA ASP A 157 13.83 -1.50 -8.62
C ASP A 157 15.06 -2.27 -9.09
N ARG A 158 14.93 -3.14 -10.10
CA ARG A 158 16.06 -3.89 -10.70
C ARG A 158 17.29 -3.04 -11.05
N PRO A 159 17.19 -1.91 -11.78
CA PRO A 159 18.36 -1.10 -12.11
C PRO A 159 19.03 -0.50 -10.86
N LEU A 160 18.25 -0.18 -9.83
CA LEU A 160 18.74 0.41 -8.59
C LEU A 160 19.56 -0.57 -7.75
N TYR A 161 19.20 -1.86 -7.79
CA TYR A 161 19.92 -2.94 -7.11
C TYR A 161 21.22 -3.34 -7.82
N ARG A 162 21.23 -3.31 -9.15
CA ARG A 162 22.39 -3.70 -9.97
C ARG A 162 23.62 -2.82 -9.72
N ASP A 163 23.40 -1.54 -9.42
CA ASP A 163 24.46 -0.57 -9.10
C ASP A 163 25.05 -0.69 -7.67
N SER A 164 24.42 -1.49 -6.81
CA SER A 164 24.79 -1.62 -5.39
C SER A 164 25.46 -2.95 -5.03
N LEU A 165 25.65 -3.84 -6.00
CA LEU A 165 26.46 -5.04 -5.79
C LEU A 165 27.93 -4.62 -5.72
N PRO A 166 28.65 -4.96 -4.63
CA PRO A 166 30.10 -4.75 -4.61
C PRO A 166 30.69 -5.50 -5.80
N LEU A 167 31.50 -4.80 -6.60
CA LEU A 167 32.35 -5.42 -7.62
C LEU A 167 32.99 -6.64 -6.96
N ARG A 168 32.63 -7.84 -7.40
CA ARG A 168 33.33 -9.05 -6.98
C ARG A 168 34.77 -8.83 -7.42
N VAL A 169 35.64 -8.48 -6.47
CA VAL A 169 37.07 -8.58 -6.67
C VAL A 169 37.31 -10.06 -6.83
N SER A 170 37.49 -10.49 -8.08
CA SER A 170 37.97 -11.82 -8.41
C SER A 170 39.33 -11.98 -7.72
N ALA A 171 39.36 -12.79 -6.67
CA ALA A 171 40.59 -13.33 -6.11
C ALA A 171 41.10 -14.45 -7.02
#